data_AF-A0A7Y4XA66-F1
#
_entry.id   AF-A0A7Y4XA66-F1
#
_cell.length_a   1.000
_cell.length_b   1.000
_cell.length_c   1.000
_cell.angle_alpha   90.00
_cell.angle_beta   90.00
_cell.angle_gamma   90.00
#
_symmetry.space_group_name_H-M   'P 1'
#
loop_
_entity.id
_entity.type
_entity.pdbx_description
1 polymer ?
#
loop_
_entity_poly.entity_id
_entity_poly.type
_entity_poly.pdbx_seq_one_letter_code
_entity_poly.pdbx_strand_id
1 'polypeptide(L)'
;HTGGVSAWKEAGTQIVAQKAHADFQHYQQRLNGFFALRNAAQFALPMPASAPEWPGNYGAKIEPTILFDEKYEFELGGLKFIVMSTPGETYDHATVWIPQLKAAFVGDNYYESFPNIYTLRGTQPRWALDYVNSLNKVLALKPELVIPSHGNAIKGNAEITRRLTRYRDAIQYVHDETVKGMNAGKDVWTLMNEIKLPAALDIGESYGKLSWSVRGIYEGYVGYFDLLPATMYETPASAIYADLAKLAGGANAIAKLAAEKLQQEKAVEALHLCEVALAAEANHQAAWQTKLKALEWLLAHCKNSNERGWLDFSISQVKRKLNAKP
;
A
#
# COMPACT_ATOMS: atom_id res chain seq x y z
N HIS A 1 -6.99 9.81 8.84
CA HIS A 1 -8.35 10.40 8.80
C HIS A 1 -8.45 11.73 9.56
N THR A 2 -7.70 12.76 9.18
CA THR A 2 -7.71 14.05 9.91
C THR A 2 -8.04 15.27 9.05
N GLY A 3 -8.20 15.10 7.73
CA GLY A 3 -8.34 16.22 6.79
C GLY A 3 -9.56 17.12 7.01
N GLY A 4 -10.59 16.64 7.71
CA GLY A 4 -11.80 17.41 8.01
C GLY A 4 -11.81 18.09 9.38
N VAL A 5 -10.79 17.90 10.23
CA VAL A 5 -10.83 18.38 11.63
C VAL A 5 -11.10 19.88 11.73
N SER A 6 -10.49 20.68 10.85
CA SER A 6 -10.66 22.13 10.84
C SER A 6 -12.10 22.58 10.57
N ALA A 7 -12.93 21.76 9.93
CA ALA A 7 -14.33 22.06 9.67
C ALA A 7 -15.25 21.82 10.87
N TRP A 8 -14.81 21.03 11.86
CA TRP A 8 -15.62 20.62 13.03
C TRP A 8 -15.09 21.18 14.36
N LYS A 9 -13.86 21.71 14.38
CA LYS A 9 -13.19 22.16 15.59
C LYS A 9 -13.75 23.51 16.07
N GLU A 10 -14.37 23.50 17.25
CA GLU A 10 -14.80 24.69 17.99
C GLU A 10 -13.86 25.01 19.15
N ALA A 11 -14.03 26.18 19.77
CA ALA A 11 -13.28 26.57 20.96
C ALA A 11 -13.49 25.54 22.09
N GLY A 12 -12.40 25.06 22.69
CA GLY A 12 -12.45 24.05 23.76
C GLY A 12 -12.59 22.60 23.28
N THR A 13 -12.67 22.35 21.96
CA THR A 13 -12.70 20.98 21.42
C THR A 13 -11.43 20.23 21.80
N GLN A 14 -11.59 19.11 22.50
CA GLN A 14 -10.49 18.18 22.76
C GLN A 14 -10.30 17.26 21.56
N ILE A 15 -9.06 17.17 21.08
CA ILE A 15 -8.67 16.27 20.00
C ILE A 15 -7.76 15.20 20.61
N VAL A 16 -8.28 13.97 20.66
CA VAL A 16 -7.57 12.81 21.19
C VAL A 16 -6.92 12.05 20.05
N ALA A 17 -5.62 11.75 20.18
CA ALA A 17 -4.90 10.89 19.25
C ALA A 17 -3.92 9.98 19.99
N GLN A 18 -3.53 8.88 19.35
CA GLN A 18 -2.44 8.04 19.86
C GLN A 18 -1.13 8.84 19.81
N LYS A 19 -0.23 8.61 20.76
CA LYS A 19 1.00 9.39 20.98
C LYS A 19 1.91 9.46 19.74
N ALA A 20 2.05 8.35 19.01
CA ALA A 20 2.82 8.24 17.78
C ALA A 20 2.20 9.02 16.60
N HIS A 21 1.00 9.59 16.77
CA HIS A 21 0.41 10.48 15.78
C HIS A 21 1.30 11.69 15.50
N ALA A 22 1.97 12.23 16.51
CA ALA A 22 2.90 13.35 16.32
C ALA A 22 4.02 12.97 15.34
N ASP A 23 4.63 11.80 15.56
CA ASP A 23 5.65 11.26 14.67
C ASP A 23 5.10 10.96 13.28
N PHE A 24 3.87 10.45 13.19
CA PHE A 24 3.20 10.19 11.92
C PHE A 24 2.97 11.47 11.11
N GLN A 25 2.53 12.55 11.76
CA GLN A 25 2.40 13.85 11.10
C GLN A 25 3.75 14.38 10.62
N HIS A 26 4.80 14.30 11.45
CA HIS A 26 6.15 14.67 11.04
C HIS A 26 6.65 13.85 9.86
N TYR A 27 6.41 12.54 9.86
CA TYR A 27 6.76 11.63 8.76
C TYR A 27 6.03 12.00 7.46
N GLN A 28 4.72 12.21 7.51
CA GLN A 28 3.94 12.62 6.33
C GLN A 28 4.39 13.97 5.79
N GLN A 29 4.63 14.94 6.67
CA GLN A 29 5.01 16.29 6.31
C GLN A 29 6.45 16.36 5.75
N ARG A 30 7.39 15.60 6.33
CA ARG A 30 8.78 15.48 5.84
C ARG A 30 8.85 15.00 4.39
N LEU A 31 7.90 14.16 3.98
CA LEU A 31 7.85 13.56 2.64
C LEU A 31 6.68 14.10 1.80
N ASN A 32 6.12 15.26 2.16
CA ASN A 32 4.89 15.79 1.55
C ASN A 32 4.96 15.88 0.01
N GLY A 33 6.05 16.40 -0.55
CA GLY A 33 6.22 16.53 -1.99
C GLY A 33 6.44 15.18 -2.68
N PHE A 34 7.15 14.26 -2.02
CA PHE A 34 7.33 12.90 -2.51
C PHE A 34 6.01 12.14 -2.54
N PHE A 35 5.21 12.23 -1.47
CA PHE A 35 3.90 11.58 -1.41
C PHE A 35 2.83 12.30 -2.21
N ALA A 36 2.91 13.60 -2.47
CA ALA A 36 1.90 14.32 -3.26
C ALA A 36 1.72 13.69 -4.65
N LEU A 37 2.82 13.46 -5.36
CA LEU A 37 2.81 12.79 -6.66
C LEU A 37 2.25 11.36 -6.58
N ARG A 38 2.70 10.60 -5.58
CA ARG A 38 2.39 9.17 -5.43
C ARG A 38 0.94 8.95 -4.99
N ASN A 39 0.42 9.81 -4.12
CA ASN A 39 -0.99 9.86 -3.73
C ASN A 39 -1.86 10.22 -4.94
N ALA A 40 -1.46 11.23 -5.73
CA ALA A 40 -2.19 11.61 -6.92
C ALA A 40 -2.26 10.48 -7.95
N ALA A 41 -1.15 9.78 -8.19
CA ALA A 41 -1.12 8.61 -9.07
C ALA A 41 -2.02 7.48 -8.53
N GLN A 42 -1.81 7.03 -7.29
CA GLN A 42 -2.53 5.87 -6.76
C GLN A 42 -4.05 6.09 -6.65
N PHE A 43 -4.48 7.30 -6.31
CA PHE A 43 -5.90 7.62 -6.09
C PHE A 43 -6.54 8.39 -7.26
N ALA A 44 -5.86 8.49 -8.41
CA ALA A 44 -6.32 9.25 -9.58
C ALA A 44 -6.75 10.69 -9.25
N LEU A 45 -6.02 11.35 -8.34
CA LEU A 45 -6.27 12.75 -7.98
C LEU A 45 -5.57 13.69 -8.99
N PRO A 46 -5.94 14.98 -9.01
CA PRO A 46 -5.21 15.97 -9.78
C PRO A 46 -3.71 15.96 -9.46
N MET A 47 -2.90 15.97 -10.51
CA MET A 47 -1.45 15.99 -10.39
C MET A 47 -0.98 17.32 -9.78
N PRO A 48 -0.06 17.31 -8.80
CA PRO A 48 0.47 18.54 -8.23
C PRO A 48 1.24 19.34 -9.29
N ALA A 49 1.02 20.65 -9.33
CA ALA A 49 1.69 21.55 -10.28
C ALA A 49 3.18 21.73 -9.95
N SER A 50 3.53 21.74 -8.67
CA SER A 50 4.89 21.80 -8.16
C SER A 50 5.00 21.04 -6.84
N ALA A 51 6.23 20.65 -6.48
CA ALA A 51 6.49 20.11 -5.15
C ALA A 51 6.44 21.25 -4.11
N PRO A 52 5.78 21.06 -2.96
CA PRO A 52 5.87 21.98 -1.84
C PRO A 52 7.31 22.09 -1.34
N GLU A 53 7.64 23.22 -0.71
CA GLU A 53 8.92 23.41 -0.01
C GLU A 53 9.08 22.37 1.10
N TRP A 54 10.32 21.87 1.30
CA TRP A 54 10.60 20.87 2.32
C TRP A 54 10.52 21.49 3.72
N PRO A 55 9.57 21.06 4.57
CA PRO A 55 9.30 21.69 5.85
C PRO A 55 10.28 21.24 6.96
N GLY A 56 11.31 20.47 6.63
CA GLY A 56 12.23 19.87 7.59
C GLY A 56 11.66 18.62 8.31
N ASN A 57 12.47 18.02 9.18
CA ASN A 57 12.13 16.73 9.81
C ASN A 57 10.96 16.78 10.80
N TYR A 58 10.68 17.96 11.36
CA TYR A 58 9.68 18.17 12.42
C TYR A 58 8.74 19.36 12.11
N GLY A 59 8.58 19.72 10.83
CA GLY A 59 7.76 20.88 10.42
C GLY A 59 6.25 20.64 10.42
N ALA A 60 5.75 19.59 11.08
CA ALA A 60 4.32 19.31 11.10
C ALA A 60 3.65 20.02 12.28
N LYS A 61 2.43 20.52 12.05
CA LYS A 61 1.59 21.04 13.12
C LYS A 61 0.88 19.89 13.82
N ILE A 62 1.09 19.77 15.12
CA ILE A 62 0.44 18.73 15.93
C ILE A 62 -0.86 19.31 16.50
N GLU A 63 -1.97 18.96 15.87
CA GLU A 63 -3.32 19.41 16.24
C GLU A 63 -3.91 18.75 17.51
N PRO A 64 -3.63 17.45 17.80
CA PRO A 64 -4.18 16.81 19.00
C PRO A 64 -3.85 17.54 20.30
N THR A 65 -4.84 17.70 21.15
CA THR A 65 -4.70 18.31 22.50
C THR A 65 -4.44 17.25 23.57
N ILE A 66 -4.77 15.99 23.28
CA ILE A 66 -4.58 14.86 24.17
C ILE A 66 -3.89 13.76 23.37
N LEU A 67 -2.71 13.35 23.84
CA LEU A 67 -1.95 12.23 23.31
C LEU A 67 -1.95 11.11 24.34
N PHE A 68 -2.36 9.91 23.93
CA PHE A 68 -2.36 8.73 24.80
C PHE A 68 -1.42 7.66 24.26
N ASP A 69 -0.80 6.90 25.15
CA ASP A 69 0.14 5.84 24.75
C ASP A 69 -0.62 4.55 24.39
N GLU A 70 -1.06 3.80 25.41
CA GLU A 70 -1.77 2.52 25.24
C GLU A 70 -3.29 2.67 25.33
N LYS A 71 -3.77 3.50 26.25
CA LYS A 71 -5.20 3.61 26.55
C LYS A 71 -5.56 4.98 27.10
N TYR A 72 -6.73 5.48 26.72
CA TYR A 72 -7.34 6.68 27.27
C TYR A 72 -8.83 6.44 27.49
N GLU A 73 -9.35 6.86 28.65
CA GLU A 73 -10.76 6.72 28.98
C GLU A 73 -11.37 8.08 29.33
N PHE A 74 -12.59 8.31 28.87
CA PHE A 74 -13.36 9.50 29.24
C PHE A 74 -14.86 9.18 29.20
N GLU A 75 -15.64 10.06 29.83
CA GLU A 75 -17.11 9.99 29.79
C GLU A 75 -17.66 11.21 29.08
N LEU A 76 -18.64 10.99 28.21
CA LEU A 76 -19.33 12.07 27.49
C LEU A 76 -20.76 11.62 27.17
N GLY A 77 -21.74 12.48 27.44
CA GLY A 77 -23.15 12.17 27.18
C GLY A 77 -23.67 10.92 27.90
N GLY A 78 -23.13 10.61 29.09
CA GLY A 78 -23.50 9.41 29.87
C GLY A 78 -22.92 8.10 29.33
N LEU A 79 -22.06 8.15 28.31
CA LEU A 79 -21.36 6.99 27.76
C LEU A 79 -19.88 7.01 28.16
N LYS A 80 -19.32 5.83 28.39
CA LYS A 80 -17.88 5.63 28.62
C LYS A 80 -17.22 5.31 27.29
N PHE A 81 -16.17 6.05 26.97
CA PHE A 81 -15.34 5.84 25.79
C PHE A 81 -13.99 5.30 26.23
N ILE A 82 -13.57 4.20 25.63
CA ILE A 82 -12.27 3.59 25.85
C ILE A 82 -11.52 3.62 24.53
N VAL A 83 -10.54 4.52 24.42
CA VAL A 83 -9.65 4.63 23.26
C VAL A 83 -8.44 3.75 23.53
N MET A 84 -8.13 2.84 22.61
CA MET A 84 -7.05 1.86 22.75
C MET A 84 -6.08 1.96 21.58
N SER A 85 -4.79 1.87 21.87
CA SER A 85 -3.75 1.71 20.85
C SER A 85 -3.92 0.38 20.14
N THR A 86 -4.11 0.47 18.81
CA THR A 86 -4.34 -0.68 17.93
C THR A 86 -3.57 -0.47 16.63
N PRO A 87 -2.22 -0.50 16.65
CA PRO A 87 -1.41 -0.34 15.44
C PRO A 87 -1.77 -1.39 14.37
N GLY A 88 -1.69 -0.98 13.10
CA GLY A 88 -2.08 -1.82 11.96
C GLY A 88 -1.93 -1.06 10.64
N GLU A 89 -3.03 -0.52 10.10
CA GLU A 89 -3.00 0.30 8.87
C GLU A 89 -2.04 1.50 8.99
N THR A 90 -1.94 2.08 10.19
CA THR A 90 -0.86 2.98 10.61
C THR A 90 -0.38 2.58 12.00
N TYR A 91 0.84 2.98 12.36
CA TYR A 91 1.40 2.68 13.68
C TYR A 91 0.80 3.55 14.79
N ASP A 92 0.18 4.68 14.45
CA ASP A 92 -0.58 5.56 15.36
C ASP A 92 -2.08 5.22 15.43
N HIS A 93 -2.50 4.07 14.89
CA HIS A 93 -3.91 3.69 14.80
C HIS A 93 -4.54 3.42 16.18
N ALA A 94 -5.80 3.83 16.34
CA ALA A 94 -6.56 3.69 17.57
C ALA A 94 -7.97 3.12 17.32
N THR A 95 -8.47 2.34 18.28
CA THR A 95 -9.85 1.83 18.30
C THR A 95 -10.60 2.50 19.44
N VAL A 96 -11.84 2.92 19.19
CA VAL A 96 -12.73 3.45 20.24
C VAL A 96 -13.77 2.38 20.60
N TRP A 97 -13.83 2.00 21.86
CA TRP A 97 -14.79 1.06 22.40
C TRP A 97 -15.78 1.75 23.34
N ILE A 98 -17.07 1.46 23.15
CA ILE A 98 -18.16 1.95 24.00
C ILE A 98 -18.85 0.74 24.65
N PRO A 99 -18.50 0.38 25.90
CA PRO A 99 -18.99 -0.84 26.55
C PRO A 99 -20.52 -0.92 26.63
N GLN A 100 -21.17 0.19 26.97
CA GLN A 100 -22.62 0.27 27.12
C GLN A 100 -23.38 -0.06 25.83
N LEU A 101 -22.78 0.26 24.68
CA LEU A 101 -23.36 -0.01 23.35
C LEU A 101 -22.82 -1.29 22.73
N LYS A 102 -21.84 -1.92 23.38
CA LYS A 102 -21.01 -2.99 22.80
C LYS A 102 -20.52 -2.68 21.39
N ALA A 103 -20.14 -1.41 21.16
CA ALA A 103 -19.78 -0.88 19.85
C ALA A 103 -18.28 -0.53 19.77
N ALA A 104 -17.59 -1.05 18.75
CA ALA A 104 -16.19 -0.76 18.47
C ALA A 104 -16.03 0.00 17.14
N PHE A 105 -15.40 1.17 17.19
CA PHE A 105 -14.97 1.93 16.02
C PHE A 105 -13.52 1.58 15.72
N VAL A 106 -13.30 0.77 14.68
CA VAL A 106 -12.02 0.08 14.43
C VAL A 106 -11.18 0.76 13.36
N GLY A 107 -11.58 1.95 12.91
CA GLY A 107 -10.87 2.71 11.89
C GLY A 107 -10.63 1.90 10.61
N ASP A 108 -9.39 1.92 10.13
CA ASP A 108 -8.95 1.18 8.94
C ASP A 108 -8.29 -0.17 9.28
N ASN A 109 -8.35 -0.60 10.54
CA ASN A 109 -7.95 -1.97 10.88
C ASN A 109 -8.97 -3.02 10.40
N TYR A 110 -10.03 -2.61 9.70
CA TYR A 110 -10.93 -3.52 9.02
C TYR A 110 -11.60 -2.86 7.81
N TYR A 111 -11.57 -3.52 6.66
CA TYR A 111 -12.35 -3.21 5.46
C TYR A 111 -12.48 -4.45 4.55
N GLU A 112 -13.30 -4.39 3.50
CA GLU A 112 -13.65 -5.53 2.62
C GLU A 112 -12.58 -5.81 1.55
N SER A 113 -11.33 -5.96 1.96
CA SER A 113 -10.19 -6.34 1.10
C SER A 113 -9.02 -6.75 1.98
N PHE A 114 -8.14 -7.63 1.50
CA PHE A 114 -6.82 -7.79 2.09
C PHE A 114 -6.14 -6.41 2.27
N PRO A 115 -5.55 -6.11 3.44
CA PRO A 115 -5.00 -4.79 3.68
C PRO A 115 -3.71 -4.57 2.91
N ASN A 116 -3.37 -3.30 2.67
CA ASN A 116 -2.01 -2.98 2.24
C ASN A 116 -1.06 -3.21 3.43
N ILE A 117 -0.35 -4.33 3.51
CA ILE A 117 0.81 -4.42 4.40
C ILE A 117 1.95 -3.54 3.88
N TYR A 118 2.05 -3.45 2.56
CA TYR A 118 2.77 -2.38 1.88
C TYR A 118 1.85 -1.76 0.83
N THR A 119 1.86 -0.43 0.74
CA THR A 119 1.10 0.32 -0.27
C THR A 119 2.06 0.87 -1.33
N LEU A 120 1.68 0.80 -2.61
CA LEU A 120 2.54 1.22 -3.72
C LEU A 120 2.93 2.71 -3.65
N ARG A 121 2.09 3.57 -3.08
CA ARG A 121 2.43 4.98 -2.78
C ARG A 121 3.56 5.15 -1.78
N GLY A 122 4.01 4.09 -1.11
CA GLY A 122 5.08 4.10 -0.13
C GLY A 122 4.56 4.34 1.29
N THR A 123 5.14 3.61 2.23
CA THR A 123 4.89 3.73 3.67
C THR A 123 6.11 3.19 4.43
N GLN A 124 6.27 3.57 5.70
CA GLN A 124 7.01 2.74 6.62
C GLN A 124 6.35 1.35 6.72
N PRO A 125 7.11 0.29 7.03
CA PRO A 125 6.56 -1.05 7.20
C PRO A 125 5.35 -1.06 8.12
N ARG A 126 4.26 -1.72 7.69
CA ARG A 126 3.12 -2.02 8.55
C ARG A 126 3.33 -3.43 9.07
N TRP A 127 3.57 -3.57 10.36
CA TRP A 127 3.85 -4.89 10.93
C TRP A 127 2.58 -5.74 10.97
N ALA A 128 2.60 -6.85 10.24
CA ALA A 128 1.45 -7.76 10.15
C ALA A 128 1.04 -8.30 11.53
N LEU A 129 2.01 -8.59 12.41
CA LEU A 129 1.74 -9.07 13.76
C LEU A 129 1.11 -8.01 14.67
N ASP A 130 1.47 -6.73 14.51
CA ASP A 130 0.81 -5.62 15.23
C ASP A 130 -0.66 -5.55 14.83
N TYR A 131 -0.93 -5.66 13.52
CA TYR A 131 -2.28 -5.70 12.98
C TYR A 131 -3.08 -6.88 13.56
N VAL A 132 -2.50 -8.09 13.58
CA VAL A 132 -3.12 -9.28 14.17
C VAL A 132 -3.42 -9.09 15.65
N ASN A 133 -2.45 -8.58 16.41
CA ASN A 133 -2.62 -8.31 17.85
C ASN A 133 -3.72 -7.29 18.11
N SER A 134 -3.80 -6.25 17.29
CA SER A 134 -4.87 -5.24 17.35
C SER A 134 -6.24 -5.84 17.09
N LEU A 135 -6.37 -6.71 16.09
CA LEU A 135 -7.63 -7.43 15.82
C LEU A 135 -8.02 -8.37 16.98
N ASN A 136 -7.04 -9.03 17.60
CA ASN A 136 -7.27 -9.85 18.80
C ASN A 136 -7.80 -9.01 19.97
N LYS A 137 -7.27 -7.80 20.20
CA LYS A 137 -7.79 -6.87 21.22
C LYS A 137 -9.28 -6.57 20.96
N VAL A 138 -9.67 -6.30 19.71
CA VAL A 138 -11.08 -6.02 19.35
C VAL A 138 -11.96 -7.26 19.53
N LEU A 139 -11.53 -8.43 19.07
CA LEU A 139 -12.28 -9.68 19.21
C LEU A 139 -12.53 -10.03 20.69
N ALA A 140 -11.55 -9.79 21.56
CA ALA A 140 -11.66 -10.05 22.99
C ALA A 140 -12.75 -9.23 23.70
N LEU A 141 -13.12 -8.05 23.15
CA LEU A 141 -14.20 -7.21 23.67
C LEU A 141 -15.59 -7.81 23.44
N LYS A 142 -15.71 -8.80 22.55
CA LYS A 142 -16.98 -9.40 22.11
C LYS A 142 -18.01 -8.34 21.68
N PRO A 143 -17.67 -7.47 20.71
CA PRO A 143 -18.58 -6.43 20.23
C PRO A 143 -19.86 -7.02 19.62
N GLU A 144 -20.95 -6.27 19.72
CA GLU A 144 -22.21 -6.51 18.98
C GLU A 144 -22.36 -5.56 17.79
N LEU A 145 -21.54 -4.51 17.73
CA LEU A 145 -21.45 -3.57 16.61
C LEU A 145 -19.99 -3.23 16.33
N VAL A 146 -19.55 -3.37 15.09
CA VAL A 146 -18.24 -2.88 14.61
C VAL A 146 -18.45 -1.86 13.51
N ILE A 147 -17.84 -0.69 13.65
CA ILE A 147 -17.94 0.43 12.71
C ILE A 147 -16.54 0.71 12.14
N PRO A 148 -16.26 0.30 10.89
CA PRO A 148 -15.02 0.68 10.22
C PRO A 148 -15.09 2.12 9.71
N SER A 149 -13.94 2.69 9.34
CA SER A 149 -13.87 3.99 8.65
C SER A 149 -14.36 3.92 7.19
N HIS A 150 -14.35 2.73 6.59
CA HIS A 150 -14.80 2.48 5.23
C HIS A 150 -15.74 1.29 5.16
N GLY A 151 -16.83 1.44 4.40
CA GLY A 151 -17.84 0.39 4.22
C GLY A 151 -18.92 0.37 5.30
N ASN A 152 -19.67 -0.73 5.35
CA ASN A 152 -20.82 -0.88 6.22
C ASN A 152 -20.41 -1.35 7.63
N ALA A 153 -21.16 -0.90 8.64
CA ALA A 153 -21.06 -1.46 9.97
C ALA A 153 -21.46 -2.95 10.00
N ILE A 154 -20.78 -3.72 10.84
CA ILE A 154 -21.06 -5.15 11.06
C ILE A 154 -21.87 -5.28 12.35
N LYS A 155 -22.97 -6.02 12.29
CA LYS A 155 -23.91 -6.19 13.41
C LYS A 155 -23.96 -7.65 13.85
N GLY A 156 -24.03 -7.87 15.16
CA GLY A 156 -24.12 -9.18 15.78
C GLY A 156 -22.75 -9.81 16.03
N ASN A 157 -22.52 -10.23 17.28
CA ASN A 157 -21.22 -10.75 17.71
C ASN A 157 -20.73 -11.95 16.90
N ALA A 158 -21.63 -12.87 16.51
CA ALA A 158 -21.27 -14.03 15.71
C ALA A 158 -20.71 -13.64 14.33
N GLU A 159 -21.36 -12.70 13.65
CA GLU A 159 -20.93 -12.24 12.33
C GLU A 159 -19.63 -11.42 12.41
N ILE A 160 -19.52 -10.57 13.43
CA ILE A 160 -18.29 -9.84 13.72
C ILE A 160 -17.13 -10.81 13.96
N THR A 161 -17.33 -11.80 14.83
CA THR A 161 -16.30 -12.80 15.15
C THR A 161 -15.88 -13.56 13.90
N ARG A 162 -16.83 -14.01 13.08
CA ARG A 162 -16.56 -14.71 11.82
C ARG A 162 -15.71 -13.87 10.87
N ARG A 163 -16.09 -12.61 10.65
CA ARG A 163 -15.45 -11.73 9.67
C ARG A 163 -14.08 -11.22 10.13
N LEU A 164 -13.99 -10.71 11.36
CA LEU A 164 -12.72 -10.22 11.90
C LEU A 164 -11.72 -11.37 12.12
N THR A 165 -12.17 -12.57 12.52
CA THR A 165 -11.30 -13.74 12.61
C THR A 165 -10.75 -14.12 11.23
N ARG A 166 -11.60 -14.23 10.21
CA ARG A 166 -11.15 -14.53 8.84
C ARG A 166 -10.13 -13.50 8.33
N TYR A 167 -10.38 -12.22 8.60
CA TYR A 167 -9.50 -11.13 8.21
C TYR A 167 -8.14 -11.19 8.94
N ARG A 168 -8.16 -11.40 10.26
CA ARG A 168 -6.98 -11.59 11.11
C ARG A 168 -6.16 -12.81 10.66
N ASP A 169 -6.83 -13.93 10.40
CA ASP A 169 -6.19 -15.18 10.00
C ASP A 169 -5.59 -15.08 8.59
N ALA A 170 -6.22 -14.36 7.67
CA ALA A 170 -5.66 -14.09 6.34
C ALA A 170 -4.34 -13.30 6.44
N ILE A 171 -4.29 -12.25 7.26
CA ILE A 171 -3.06 -11.46 7.49
C ILE A 171 -1.96 -12.33 8.11
N GLN A 172 -2.30 -13.07 9.17
CA GLN A 172 -1.38 -13.98 9.85
C GLN A 172 -0.82 -15.03 8.90
N TYR A 173 -1.68 -15.64 8.07
CA TYR A 173 -1.27 -16.65 7.10
C TYR A 173 -0.22 -16.12 6.13
N VAL A 174 -0.46 -14.95 5.52
CA VAL A 174 0.48 -14.36 4.56
C VAL A 174 1.81 -14.02 5.21
N HIS A 175 1.77 -13.51 6.44
CA HIS A 175 2.97 -13.31 7.25
C HIS A 175 3.73 -14.62 7.48
N ASP A 176 3.06 -15.64 8.01
CA ASP A 176 3.71 -16.89 8.40
C ASP A 176 4.27 -17.64 7.19
N GLU A 177 3.55 -17.69 6.07
CA GLU A 177 4.05 -18.32 4.85
C GLU A 177 5.23 -17.54 4.25
N THR A 178 5.24 -16.20 4.36
CA THR A 178 6.39 -15.39 3.95
C THR A 178 7.61 -15.73 4.81
N VAL A 179 7.46 -15.72 6.14
CA VAL A 179 8.56 -16.00 7.08
C VAL A 179 9.06 -17.45 6.96
N LYS A 180 8.16 -18.43 6.77
CA LYS A 180 8.55 -19.82 6.48
C LYS A 180 9.38 -19.91 5.19
N GLY A 181 8.93 -19.22 4.15
CA GLY A 181 9.63 -19.13 2.87
C GLY A 181 11.04 -18.52 2.98
N MET A 182 11.16 -17.42 3.74
CA MET A 182 12.44 -16.78 4.03
C MET A 182 13.39 -17.74 4.75
N ASN A 183 12.92 -18.43 5.80
CA ASN A 183 13.74 -19.40 6.53
C ASN A 183 14.14 -20.61 5.68
N ALA A 184 13.35 -20.93 4.65
CA ALA A 184 13.68 -21.95 3.65
C ALA A 184 14.63 -21.43 2.53
N GLY A 185 15.08 -20.18 2.60
CA GLY A 185 15.99 -19.58 1.62
C GLY A 185 15.36 -19.19 0.29
N LYS A 186 14.02 -19.10 0.22
CA LYS A 186 13.32 -18.65 -1.00
C LYS A 186 13.45 -17.14 -1.16
N ASP A 187 13.71 -16.68 -2.38
CA ASP A 187 13.74 -15.26 -2.70
C ASP A 187 12.33 -14.65 -2.71
N VAL A 188 12.28 -13.31 -2.61
CA VAL A 188 11.03 -12.56 -2.53
C VAL A 188 10.13 -12.77 -3.74
N TRP A 189 10.68 -12.92 -4.96
CA TRP A 189 9.89 -13.08 -6.18
C TRP A 189 9.23 -14.45 -6.25
N THR A 190 9.94 -15.50 -5.83
CA THR A 190 9.36 -16.84 -5.65
C THR A 190 8.16 -16.79 -4.71
N LEU A 191 8.30 -16.15 -3.54
CA LEU A 191 7.22 -16.07 -2.55
C LEU A 191 6.03 -15.23 -3.04
N MET A 192 6.27 -14.12 -3.74
CA MET A 192 5.21 -13.32 -4.34
C MET A 192 4.34 -14.11 -5.33
N ASN A 193 4.93 -15.09 -6.02
CA ASN A 193 4.24 -15.95 -6.97
C ASN A 193 3.50 -17.11 -6.29
N GLU A 194 4.15 -17.79 -5.35
CA GLU A 194 3.63 -19.02 -4.72
C GLU A 194 2.56 -18.77 -3.65
N ILE A 195 2.72 -17.72 -2.83
CA ILE A 195 1.82 -17.49 -1.68
C ILE A 195 0.45 -17.03 -2.20
N LYS A 196 -0.58 -17.82 -1.88
CA LYS A 196 -1.99 -17.55 -2.12
C LYS A 196 -2.79 -17.86 -0.87
N LEU A 197 -3.86 -17.11 -0.64
CA LEU A 197 -4.79 -17.43 0.45
C LEU A 197 -5.57 -18.71 0.12
N PRO A 198 -5.74 -19.63 1.08
CA PRO A 198 -6.70 -20.72 0.92
C PRO A 198 -8.12 -20.13 0.83
N ALA A 199 -9.04 -20.84 0.16
CA ALA A 199 -10.41 -20.35 -0.07
C ALA A 199 -11.13 -19.92 1.23
N ALA A 200 -10.89 -20.62 2.34
CA ALA A 200 -11.45 -20.28 3.64
C ALA A 200 -11.00 -18.91 4.17
N LEU A 201 -9.85 -18.38 3.73
CA LEU A 201 -9.28 -17.09 4.13
C LEU A 201 -9.40 -16.02 3.05
N ASP A 202 -9.96 -16.32 1.88
CA ASP A 202 -10.05 -15.36 0.78
C ASP A 202 -10.96 -14.17 1.10
N ILE A 203 -10.34 -13.02 1.35
CA ILE A 203 -10.99 -11.73 1.62
C ILE A 203 -10.87 -10.75 0.45
N GLY A 204 -10.44 -11.22 -0.73
CA GLY A 204 -10.26 -10.40 -1.93
C GLY A 204 -9.08 -9.43 -1.87
N GLU A 205 -8.74 -8.86 -3.04
CA GLU A 205 -7.57 -7.98 -3.25
C GLU A 205 -7.98 -6.68 -3.98
N SER A 206 -9.14 -6.10 -3.62
CA SER A 206 -9.67 -4.90 -4.28
C SER A 206 -8.93 -3.62 -3.90
N TYR A 207 -8.19 -3.63 -2.78
CA TYR A 207 -7.37 -2.52 -2.29
C TYR A 207 -5.91 -2.92 -2.04
N GLY A 208 -5.63 -3.78 -1.07
CA GLY A 208 -4.32 -4.43 -0.91
C GLY A 208 -4.16 -5.62 -1.86
N LYS A 209 -2.91 -6.04 -2.07
CA LYS A 209 -2.56 -7.21 -2.88
C LYS A 209 -1.57 -8.09 -2.12
N LEU A 210 -1.76 -9.40 -2.17
CA LEU A 210 -0.95 -10.41 -1.52
C LEU A 210 0.51 -10.31 -1.97
N SER A 211 0.77 -10.23 -3.27
CA SER A 211 2.14 -10.15 -3.79
C SER A 211 2.87 -8.91 -3.27
N TRP A 212 2.21 -7.75 -3.18
CA TRP A 212 2.85 -6.55 -2.63
C TRP A 212 3.07 -6.65 -1.13
N SER A 213 2.14 -7.30 -0.43
CA SER A 213 2.21 -7.51 1.01
C SER A 213 3.31 -8.51 1.40
N VAL A 214 3.46 -9.61 0.64
CA VAL A 214 4.58 -10.56 0.78
C VAL A 214 5.91 -9.84 0.67
N ARG A 215 6.09 -9.03 -0.39
CA ARG A 215 7.31 -8.22 -0.55
C ARG A 215 7.50 -7.22 0.59
N GLY A 216 6.43 -6.55 1.01
CA GLY A 216 6.44 -5.62 2.15
C GLY A 216 6.88 -6.27 3.46
N ILE A 217 6.44 -7.50 3.71
CA ILE A 217 6.85 -8.28 4.89
C ILE A 217 8.30 -8.70 4.76
N TYR A 218 8.69 -9.27 3.62
CA TYR A 218 10.05 -9.72 3.35
C TYR A 218 11.05 -8.59 3.53
N GLU A 219 10.91 -7.52 2.74
CA GLU A 219 11.81 -6.37 2.78
C GLU A 219 11.66 -5.56 4.08
N GLY A 220 10.52 -5.65 4.77
CA GLY A 220 10.33 -5.08 6.11
C GLY A 220 11.25 -5.72 7.15
N TYR A 221 11.46 -7.04 7.06
CA TYR A 221 12.33 -7.76 7.99
C TYR A 221 13.82 -7.60 7.69
N VAL A 222 14.22 -7.70 6.42
CA VAL A 222 15.65 -7.82 6.05
C VAL A 222 16.18 -6.66 5.19
N GLY A 223 15.33 -5.72 4.79
CA GLY A 223 15.70 -4.67 3.85
C GLY A 223 15.78 -5.18 2.40
N TYR A 224 16.47 -4.40 1.56
CA TYR A 224 16.50 -4.62 0.11
C TYR A 224 17.59 -5.61 -0.37
N PHE A 225 18.60 -5.86 0.46
CA PHE A 225 19.79 -6.58 0.02
C PHE A 225 19.49 -8.08 -0.14
N ASP A 226 19.69 -8.58 -1.35
CA ASP A 226 19.29 -9.93 -1.80
C ASP A 226 20.45 -10.93 -1.86
N LEU A 227 21.57 -10.64 -1.16
CA LEU A 227 22.80 -11.43 -1.15
C LEU A 227 23.58 -11.44 -2.48
N LEU A 228 23.16 -10.68 -3.49
CA LEU A 228 23.91 -10.53 -4.74
C LEU A 228 24.87 -9.34 -4.64
N PRO A 229 26.20 -9.52 -4.84
CA PRO A 229 27.14 -8.40 -4.82
C PRO A 229 26.77 -7.26 -5.78
N ALA A 230 26.10 -7.58 -6.90
CA ALA A 230 25.65 -6.58 -7.87
C ALA A 230 24.65 -5.56 -7.27
N THR A 231 23.88 -5.94 -6.24
CA THR A 231 22.91 -5.04 -5.58
C THR A 231 23.50 -4.31 -4.37
N MET A 232 24.78 -4.55 -4.03
CA MET A 232 25.49 -3.78 -3.00
C MET A 232 25.91 -2.40 -3.47
N TYR A 233 26.07 -2.22 -4.79
CA TYR A 233 26.61 -1.01 -5.40
C TYR A 233 25.50 -0.16 -6.01
N GLU A 234 25.77 1.14 -6.14
CA GLU A 234 24.83 2.15 -6.62
C GLU A 234 24.51 2.06 -8.12
N THR A 235 25.19 1.19 -8.87
CA THR A 235 24.98 1.01 -10.31
C THR A 235 23.75 0.14 -10.56
N PRO A 236 22.65 0.68 -11.14
CA PRO A 236 21.45 -0.10 -11.36
C PRO A 236 21.60 -1.09 -12.52
N ALA A 237 20.80 -2.15 -12.54
CA ALA A 237 20.74 -3.10 -13.64
C ALA A 237 20.43 -2.43 -15.00
N SER A 238 19.72 -1.30 -15.00
CA SER A 238 19.43 -0.52 -16.21
C SER A 238 20.67 0.10 -16.86
N ALA A 239 21.80 0.18 -16.16
CA ALA A 239 23.06 0.72 -16.70
C ALA A 239 23.58 -0.11 -17.89
N ILE A 240 23.26 -1.41 -17.95
CA ILE A 240 23.69 -2.30 -19.04
C ILE A 240 22.63 -2.49 -20.14
N TYR A 241 21.47 -1.84 -20.06
CA TYR A 241 20.37 -2.10 -21.00
C TYR A 241 20.74 -1.79 -22.47
N ALA A 242 21.55 -0.75 -22.71
CA ALA A 242 22.05 -0.45 -24.05
C ALA A 242 22.97 -1.56 -24.59
N ASP A 243 23.80 -2.16 -23.73
CA ASP A 243 24.67 -3.28 -24.11
C ASP A 243 23.87 -4.54 -24.41
N LEU A 244 22.83 -4.83 -23.61
CA LEU A 244 21.89 -5.92 -23.88
C LEU A 244 21.16 -5.73 -25.20
N ALA A 245 20.71 -4.50 -25.51
CA ALA A 245 20.10 -4.19 -26.80
C ALA A 245 21.07 -4.38 -27.96
N LYS A 246 22.33 -3.92 -27.82
CA LYS A 246 23.37 -4.13 -28.82
C LYS A 246 23.60 -5.63 -29.08
N LEU A 247 23.69 -6.43 -28.03
CA LEU A 247 23.85 -7.89 -28.13
C LEU A 247 22.65 -8.55 -28.81
N ALA A 248 21.44 -8.09 -28.54
CA ALA A 248 20.19 -8.62 -29.09
C ALA A 248 19.88 -8.18 -30.53
N GLY A 249 20.75 -7.39 -31.18
CA GLY A 249 20.52 -6.90 -32.55
C GLY A 249 19.80 -5.55 -32.65
N GLY A 250 19.84 -4.75 -31.58
CA GLY A 250 19.32 -3.39 -31.51
C GLY A 250 17.89 -3.28 -30.96
N ALA A 251 17.43 -2.03 -30.80
CA ALA A 251 16.12 -1.72 -30.21
C ALA A 251 14.94 -2.36 -30.97
N ASN A 252 15.02 -2.43 -32.31
CA ASN A 252 14.00 -3.06 -33.15
C ASN A 252 13.76 -4.54 -32.79
N ALA A 253 14.83 -5.31 -32.58
CA ALA A 253 14.73 -6.73 -32.25
C ALA A 253 14.06 -6.94 -30.88
N ILE A 254 14.45 -6.14 -29.88
CA ILE A 254 13.84 -6.19 -28.55
C ILE A 254 12.38 -5.73 -28.57
N ALA A 255 12.06 -4.66 -29.30
CA ALA A 255 10.68 -4.17 -29.42
C ALA A 255 9.76 -5.21 -30.08
N LYS A 256 10.27 -5.94 -31.08
CA LYS A 256 9.54 -7.07 -31.69
C LYS A 256 9.26 -8.16 -30.65
N LEU A 257 10.26 -8.58 -29.88
CA LEU A 257 10.08 -9.57 -28.82
C LEU A 257 9.10 -9.08 -27.74
N ALA A 258 9.13 -7.79 -27.39
CA ALA A 258 8.16 -7.21 -26.45
C ALA A 258 6.73 -7.36 -26.97
N ALA A 259 6.49 -7.11 -28.26
CA ALA A 259 5.18 -7.29 -28.88
C ALA A 259 4.76 -8.78 -28.92
N GLU A 260 5.68 -9.69 -29.19
CA GLU A 260 5.42 -11.15 -29.13
C GLU A 260 5.06 -11.61 -27.71
N LYS A 261 5.75 -11.11 -26.69
CA LYS A 261 5.41 -11.39 -25.27
C LYS A 261 4.03 -10.88 -24.92
N LEU A 262 3.65 -9.69 -25.41
CA LEU A 262 2.31 -9.17 -25.20
C LEU A 262 1.24 -10.03 -25.88
N GLN A 263 1.50 -10.54 -27.09
CA GLN A 263 0.59 -11.50 -27.75
C GLN A 263 0.41 -12.80 -26.97
N GLN A 264 1.41 -13.18 -26.16
CA GLN A 264 1.35 -14.31 -25.24
C GLN A 264 0.77 -13.93 -23.86
N GLU A 265 0.14 -12.76 -23.74
CA GLU A 265 -0.45 -12.25 -22.49
C GLU A 265 0.57 -12.00 -21.36
N LYS A 266 1.87 -11.94 -21.69
CA LYS A 266 2.96 -11.66 -20.75
C LYS A 266 3.27 -10.17 -20.70
N ALA A 267 2.26 -9.38 -20.32
CA ALA A 267 2.35 -7.92 -20.40
C ALA A 267 3.48 -7.32 -19.54
N VAL A 268 3.76 -7.87 -18.34
CA VAL A 268 4.86 -7.38 -17.49
C VAL A 268 6.23 -7.66 -18.11
N GLU A 269 6.45 -8.85 -18.70
CA GLU A 269 7.68 -9.15 -19.46
C GLU A 269 7.84 -8.19 -20.65
N ALA A 270 6.74 -7.90 -21.36
CA ALA A 270 6.74 -6.92 -22.45
C ALA A 270 7.17 -5.52 -21.99
N LEU A 271 6.71 -5.06 -20.81
CA LEU A 271 7.14 -3.78 -20.24
C LEU A 271 8.64 -3.76 -19.96
N HIS A 272 9.21 -4.82 -19.36
CA HIS A 272 10.65 -4.90 -19.13
C HIS A 272 11.45 -4.81 -20.44
N LEU A 273 11.03 -5.52 -21.49
CA LEU A 273 11.67 -5.46 -22.79
C LEU A 273 11.54 -4.07 -23.43
N CYS A 274 10.40 -3.40 -23.28
CA CYS A 274 10.23 -2.02 -23.71
C CYS A 274 11.23 -1.07 -23.03
N GLU A 275 11.51 -1.23 -21.72
CA GLU A 275 12.55 -0.41 -21.06
C GLU A 275 13.93 -0.60 -21.67
N VAL A 276 14.30 -1.85 -22.01
CA VAL A 276 15.60 -2.14 -22.63
C VAL A 276 15.68 -1.52 -24.03
N ALA A 277 14.63 -1.67 -24.84
CA ALA A 277 14.58 -1.05 -26.18
C ALA A 277 14.67 0.48 -26.11
N LEU A 278 13.96 1.10 -25.18
CA LEU A 278 13.94 2.56 -25.00
C LEU A 278 15.22 3.11 -24.38
N ALA A 279 15.97 2.32 -23.61
CA ALA A 279 17.29 2.70 -23.14
C ALA A 279 18.30 2.77 -24.30
N ALA A 280 18.16 1.91 -25.31
CA ALA A 280 19.01 1.91 -26.50
C ALA A 280 18.58 2.98 -27.52
N GLU A 281 17.28 3.20 -27.70
CA GLU A 281 16.73 4.19 -28.61
C GLU A 281 15.48 4.86 -27.99
N ALA A 282 15.69 6.00 -27.32
CA ALA A 282 14.67 6.68 -26.52
C ALA A 282 13.38 7.07 -27.28
N ASN A 283 13.48 7.28 -28.60
CA ASN A 283 12.37 7.70 -29.46
C ASN A 283 11.78 6.54 -30.30
N HIS A 284 12.12 5.28 -29.97
CA HIS A 284 11.69 4.10 -30.72
C HIS A 284 10.17 3.89 -30.67
N GLN A 285 9.47 4.27 -31.74
CA GLN A 285 8.00 4.35 -31.79
C GLN A 285 7.31 3.03 -31.46
N ALA A 286 7.77 1.91 -32.05
CA ALA A 286 7.15 0.61 -31.81
C ALA A 286 7.30 0.14 -30.35
N ALA A 287 8.35 0.56 -29.64
CA ALA A 287 8.57 0.20 -28.25
C ALA A 287 7.61 0.97 -27.34
N TRP A 288 7.43 2.29 -27.58
CA TRP A 288 6.43 3.09 -26.87
C TRP A 288 5.00 2.62 -27.13
N GLN A 289 4.65 2.28 -28.37
CA GLN A 289 3.33 1.74 -28.72
C GLN A 289 3.08 0.39 -28.03
N THR A 290 4.08 -0.50 -27.99
CA THR A 290 3.97 -1.78 -27.29
C THR A 290 3.82 -1.58 -25.78
N LYS A 291 4.59 -0.66 -25.19
CA LYS A 291 4.48 -0.28 -23.78
C LYS A 291 3.08 0.22 -23.44
N LEU A 292 2.50 1.06 -24.29
CA LEU A 292 1.13 1.54 -24.12
C LEU A 292 0.12 0.38 -24.13
N LYS A 293 0.19 -0.49 -25.14
CA LYS A 293 -0.73 -1.64 -25.27
C LYS A 293 -0.59 -2.61 -24.09
N ALA A 294 0.63 -2.83 -23.59
CA ALA A 294 0.86 -3.67 -22.42
C ALA A 294 0.23 -3.07 -21.14
N LEU A 295 0.36 -1.76 -20.93
CA LEU A 295 -0.31 -1.08 -19.80
C LEU A 295 -1.84 -1.11 -19.93
N GLU A 296 -2.39 -0.88 -21.13
CA GLU A 296 -3.83 -0.95 -21.38
C GLU A 296 -4.37 -2.37 -21.19
N TRP A 297 -3.61 -3.41 -21.58
CA TRP A 297 -3.94 -4.81 -21.29
C TRP A 297 -3.97 -5.07 -19.78
N LEU A 298 -2.97 -4.62 -19.02
CA LEU A 298 -2.96 -4.76 -17.55
C LEU A 298 -4.14 -4.04 -16.91
N LEU A 299 -4.50 -2.85 -17.41
CA LEU A 299 -5.63 -2.07 -16.90
C LEU A 299 -6.96 -2.78 -17.12
N ALA A 300 -7.14 -3.43 -18.27
CA ALA A 300 -8.34 -4.21 -18.59
C ALA A 300 -8.51 -5.44 -17.69
N HIS A 301 -7.41 -6.00 -17.19
CA HIS A 301 -7.40 -7.16 -16.29
C HIS A 301 -7.26 -6.79 -14.81
N CYS A 302 -7.19 -5.49 -14.50
CA CYS A 302 -6.99 -4.98 -13.15
C CYS A 302 -8.30 -4.89 -12.36
N LYS A 303 -8.33 -5.56 -11.20
CA LYS A 303 -9.43 -5.49 -10.22
C LYS A 303 -9.09 -4.66 -8.98
N ASN A 304 -7.83 -4.28 -8.81
CA ASN A 304 -7.33 -3.58 -7.63
C ASN A 304 -7.33 -2.06 -7.88
N SER A 305 -7.93 -1.29 -6.97
CA SER A 305 -8.06 0.16 -7.12
C SER A 305 -6.73 0.91 -7.09
N ASN A 306 -5.77 0.47 -6.27
CA ASN A 306 -4.44 1.07 -6.23
C ASN A 306 -3.64 0.77 -7.51
N GLU A 307 -3.70 -0.48 -8.01
CA GLU A 307 -3.07 -0.88 -9.28
C GLU A 307 -3.62 -0.06 -10.46
N ARG A 308 -4.95 0.13 -10.51
CA ARG A 308 -5.62 0.94 -11.52
C ARG A 308 -5.06 2.36 -11.58
N GLY A 309 -4.97 3.05 -10.44
CA GLY A 309 -4.44 4.42 -10.40
C GLY A 309 -3.01 4.52 -10.96
N TRP A 310 -2.13 3.58 -10.61
CA TRP A 310 -0.76 3.54 -11.14
C TRP A 310 -0.70 3.23 -12.65
N LEU A 311 -1.57 2.36 -13.15
CA LEU A 311 -1.68 2.05 -14.58
C LEU A 311 -2.20 3.26 -15.36
N ASP A 312 -3.26 3.93 -14.88
CA ASP A 312 -3.82 5.13 -15.51
C ASP A 312 -2.79 6.27 -15.56
N PHE A 313 -2.06 6.47 -14.46
CA PHE A 313 -0.93 7.41 -14.41
C PHE A 313 0.12 7.09 -15.47
N SER A 314 0.54 5.82 -15.56
CA SER A 314 1.59 5.38 -16.50
C SER A 314 1.15 5.49 -17.95
N ILE A 315 -0.10 5.11 -18.26
CA ILE A 315 -0.71 5.26 -19.60
C ILE A 315 -0.71 6.73 -20.01
N SER A 316 -1.09 7.63 -19.09
CA SER A 316 -1.07 9.07 -19.34
C SER A 316 0.34 9.59 -19.63
N GLN A 317 1.37 9.10 -18.93
CA GLN A 317 2.77 9.44 -19.24
C GLN A 317 3.17 8.99 -20.65
N VAL A 318 2.87 7.75 -21.01
CA VAL A 318 3.22 7.17 -22.32
C VAL A 318 2.50 7.91 -23.45
N LYS A 319 1.20 8.20 -23.30
CA LYS A 319 0.43 8.99 -24.29
C LYS A 319 1.02 10.38 -24.51
N ARG A 320 1.44 11.07 -23.44
CA ARG A 320 2.12 12.37 -23.56
C ARG A 320 3.44 12.27 -24.34
N LYS A 321 4.23 11.21 -24.10
CA LYS A 321 5.48 10.97 -24.84
C LYS A 321 5.25 10.68 -26.32
N LEU A 322 4.25 9.87 -26.66
CA LEU A 322 3.90 9.57 -28.06
C LEU A 322 3.34 10.79 -28.81
N ASN A 323 2.64 11.69 -28.11
CA ASN A 323 2.06 12.89 -28.71
C ASN A 323 3.02 14.09 -28.76
N ALA A 324 4.15 14.03 -28.05
CA ALA A 324 5.17 15.06 -28.14
C ALA A 324 5.79 14.99 -29.55
N LYS A 325 5.69 16.08 -30.33
CA LYS A 325 6.38 16.16 -31.62
C LYS A 325 7.90 16.04 -31.39
N PRO A 326 8.62 15.34 -32.27
CA PRO A 326 10.05 15.14 -32.15
C PRO A 326 10.84 16.45 -32.14
#